data_AF-A0A957VKL4-F1
#
_entry.id   AF-A0A957VKL4-F1
#
_cell.length_a   1.000
_cell.length_b   1.000
_cell.length_c   1.000
_cell.angle_alpha   90.00
_cell.angle_beta   90.00
_cell.angle_gamma   90.00
#
_symmetry.space_group_name_H-M   'P 1'
#
loop_
_entity.id
_entity.type
_entity.pdbx_description
1 polymer ?
#
loop_
_entity_poly.entity_id
_entity_poly.type
_entity_poly.pdbx_seq_one_letter_code
_entity_poly.pdbx_strand_id
1 'polypeptide(L)' 'PPAPIYTSLEAVYGLNINQALSGSATPEQALSTTQTLFTNVLQGNFLLPYQLESYDDTMENTETLLSNLTC' A
#
# COMPACT_ATOMS: atom_id res chain seq x y z
N PRO A 1 -16.63 -2.96 -0.71
CA PRO A 1 -16.74 -3.18 0.74
C PRO A 1 -15.58 -2.48 1.49
N PRO A 2 -15.78 -1.95 2.70
CA PRO A 2 -14.66 -1.45 3.50
C PRO A 2 -13.63 -2.57 3.70
N ALA A 3 -12.36 -2.33 3.35
CA ALA A 3 -11.30 -3.31 3.55
C ALA A 3 -11.11 -3.49 5.08
N PRO A 4 -11.34 -4.68 5.65
CA PRO A 4 -11.37 -4.88 7.11
C PRO A 4 -10.07 -4.49 7.82
N ILE A 5 -8.96 -4.47 7.09
CA ILE A 5 -7.62 -4.17 7.60
C ILE A 5 -7.22 -2.69 7.43
N TYR A 6 -8.06 -1.87 6.81
CA TYR A 6 -7.72 -0.51 6.43
C TYR A 6 -7.32 0.33 7.66
N THR A 7 -8.07 0.21 8.76
CA THR A 7 -7.74 0.87 10.03
C THR A 7 -6.36 0.46 10.57
N SER A 8 -5.97 -0.81 10.42
CA SER A 8 -4.65 -1.29 10.85
C SER A 8 -3.53 -0.70 10.00
N LEU A 9 -3.74 -0.61 8.69
CA LEU A 9 -2.79 0.02 7.76
C LEU A 9 -2.63 1.52 8.02
N GLU A 10 -3.74 2.22 8.27
CA GLU A 10 -3.72 3.65 8.65
C GLU A 10 -3.00 3.87 9.99
N ALA A 11 -3.20 2.98 10.97
CA ALA A 11 -2.53 3.09 12.26
C ALA A 11 -1.00 2.93 12.13
N VAL A 12 -0.53 2.01 11.27
CA VAL A 12 0.91 1.85 10.97
C VAL A 12 1.47 3.14 10.37
N TYR A 13 0.80 3.72 9.37
CA TYR A 13 1.25 4.98 8.78
C TYR A 13 1.23 6.14 9.78
N GLY A 14 0.12 6.32 10.49
CA GLY A 14 -0.08 7.43 11.42
C GLY A 14 0.95 7.42 12.57
N LEU A 15 1.30 6.24 13.09
CA LEU A 15 2.32 6.15 14.12
C LEU A 15 3.71 6.53 13.59
N ASN A 16 4.12 5.93 12.47
CA ASN A 16 5.48 6.10 11.96
C ASN A 16 5.72 7.49 11.37
N ILE A 17 4.70 8.11 10.74
CA ILE A 17 4.82 9.50 10.27
C ILE A 17 4.96 10.45 11.47
N ASN A 18 4.24 10.21 12.56
CA ASN A 18 4.37 11.03 13.77
C ASN A 18 5.78 10.91 14.37
N GLN A 19 6.38 9.72 14.37
CA GLN A 19 7.76 9.52 14.85
C GLN A 19 8.79 10.24 13.99
N ALA A 20 8.59 10.29 12.67
CA ALA A 20 9.44 11.08 11.77
C ALA A 20 9.30 12.59 12.03
N LEU A 21 8.06 13.07 12.15
CA LEU A 21 7.77 14.49 12.37
C LEU A 21 8.20 14.99 13.74
N SER A 22 8.18 14.14 14.77
CA SER A 22 8.68 14.47 16.11
C SER A 22 10.20 14.37 16.24
N GLY A 23 10.90 13.90 15.20
CA GLY A 23 12.35 13.63 15.23
C GLY A 23 12.74 12.40 16.06
N SER A 24 11.78 11.56 16.44
CA SER A 24 12.03 10.32 17.19
C SER A 24 12.58 9.19 16.31
N ALA A 25 12.40 9.29 14.98
CA ALA A 25 13.02 8.43 13.98
C ALA A 25 13.45 9.28 12.77
N THR A 26 14.48 8.86 12.04
CA THR A 26 14.76 9.48 10.73
C THR A 26 13.68 9.12 9.72
N PRO A 27 13.48 9.90 8.64
CA PRO A 27 12.53 9.56 7.58
C PRO A 27 12.74 8.15 7.00
N GLU A 28 14.00 7.76 6.81
CA GLU A 28 14.36 6.44 6.27
C GLU A 28 14.03 5.31 7.24
N GLN A 29 14.26 5.51 8.53
CA GLN A 29 13.90 4.54 9.58
C GLN A 29 12.39 4.38 9.70
N ALA A 30 11.64 5.49 9.70
CA ALA A 30 10.19 5.48 9.73
C ALA A 30 9.60 4.78 8.50
N LEU A 31 10.15 5.05 7.30
CA LEU A 31 9.72 4.41 6.06
C LEU A 31 10.01 2.91 6.06
N SER A 32 11.21 2.49 6.46
CA SER A 32 11.59 1.08 6.54
C SER A 32 10.72 0.29 7.53
N THR A 33 10.44 0.89 8.69
CA THR A 33 9.56 0.30 9.71
C THR A 33 8.13 0.20 9.19
N THR A 34 7.63 1.27 8.58
CA THR A 34 6.31 1.31 7.95
C THR A 34 6.18 0.19 6.92
N GLN A 35 7.13 0.08 5.99
CA GLN A 35 7.09 -0.95 4.94
C GLN A 35 7.05 -2.36 5.53
N THR A 36 7.86 -2.63 6.54
CA THR A 36 7.90 -3.95 7.21
C THR A 36 6.56 -4.28 7.86
N LEU A 37 6.02 -3.36 8.68
CA LEU A 37 4.76 -3.57 9.39
C LEU A 37 3.58 -3.66 8.42
N PHE A 38 3.55 -2.80 7.40
CA PHE A 38 2.50 -2.77 6.38
C PHE A 38 2.46 -4.09 5.61
N THR A 39 3.62 -4.57 5.14
CA THR A 39 3.74 -5.88 4.47
C THR A 39 3.27 -7.02 5.38
N ASN A 40 3.66 -7.02 6.66
CA ASN A 40 3.23 -8.04 7.61
C ASN A 40 1.71 -8.04 7.83
N VAL A 41 1.08 -6.86 7.93
CA VAL A 41 -0.39 -6.75 8.04
C VAL A 41 -1.05 -7.33 6.79
N LEU A 42 -0.57 -6.99 5.59
CA LEU A 42 -1.13 -7.52 4.35
C LEU A 42 -0.96 -9.04 4.25
N GLN A 43 0.22 -9.57 4.56
CA GLN A 43 0.50 -11.01 4.52
C GLN A 43 -0.33 -11.77 5.56
N GLY A 44 -0.40 -11.27 6.80
CA GLY A 44 -1.17 -11.88 7.89
C GLY A 44 -2.68 -11.91 7.62
N ASN A 45 -3.15 -11.07 6.70
CA ASN A 45 -4.55 -11.03 6.24
C ASN A 45 -4.74 -11.63 4.85
N PHE A 46 -3.76 -12.40 4.34
CA PHE A 46 -3.82 -13.10 3.05
C PHE A 46 -4.07 -12.18 1.84
N LEU A 47 -3.66 -10.92 1.94
CA LEU A 47 -3.73 -9.94 0.83
C LEU A 47 -2.44 -9.87 0.03
N LEU A 48 -1.40 -10.60 0.45
CA LEU A 48 -0.17 -10.81 -0.32
C LEU A 48 0.16 -12.31 -0.41
N PRO A 49 0.40 -12.86 -1.62
CA PRO A 49 0.14 -12.22 -2.92
C PRO A 49 -1.37 -12.00 -3.12
N TYR A 50 -1.73 -10.86 -3.71
CA TYR A 50 -3.14 -10.51 -3.95
C TYR A 50 -3.78 -11.55 -4.89
N GLN A 51 -4.91 -12.11 -4.47
CA GLN A 51 -5.56 -13.25 -5.15
C GLN A 51 -6.73 -12.86 -6.05
N LEU A 52 -7.15 -11.59 -6.02
CA LEU A 52 -8.25 -11.09 -6.84
C LEU A 52 -7.70 -10.44 -8.11
N GLU A 53 -8.60 -10.15 -9.05
CA GLU A 53 -8.25 -9.39 -10.24
C GLU A 53 -7.60 -8.06 -9.84
N SER A 54 -6.34 -7.90 -10.24
CA SER A 54 -5.61 -6.66 -10.09
C SER A 54 -5.80 -5.88 -11.38
N TYR A 55 -6.47 -4.73 -11.29
CA TYR A 55 -6.39 -3.72 -12.33
C TYR A 55 -5.08 -2.98 -12.05
N ASP A 56 -4.01 -3.47 -12.69
CA ASP A 56 -2.71 -2.84 -12.59
C ASP A 56 -2.78 -1.51 -13.34
N ASP A 57 -3.21 -0.45 -12.64
CA ASP A 57 -3.49 0.89 -13.16
C ASP A 57 -2.19 1.65 -13.51
N THR A 58 -1.39 1.05 -14.38
CA THR A 58 -0.21 1.69 -14.97
C THR A 58 -0.60 2.49 -16.20
N MET A 59 0.24 3.45 -16.56
CA MET A 59 0.06 4.21 -17.81
C MET A 59 0.05 3.27 -19.03
N GLU A 60 0.97 2.30 -19.05
CA GLU A 60 1.09 1.33 -20.16
C GLU A 60 -0.15 0.46 -20.33
N ASN A 61 -0.71 -0.05 -19.23
CA ASN A 61 -1.96 -0.83 -19.27
C ASN A 61 -3.15 0.05 -19.69
N THR A 62 -3.13 1.33 -19.31
CA THR A 62 -4.15 2.30 -19.72
C THR A 62 -4.08 2.60 -21.22
N GLU A 63 -2.88 2.83 -21.76
CA GLU A 63 -2.65 3.04 -23.19
C GLU A 63 -3.09 1.80 -24.01
N THR A 64 -2.75 0.61 -23.52
CA THR A 64 -3.17 -0.66 -24.11
C THR A 64 -4.70 -0.80 -24.13
N LEU A 65 -5.36 -0.47 -23.02
CA LEU A 65 -6.82 -0.49 -22.92
C LEU A 65 -7.48 0.48 -23.92
N LEU A 66 -6.99 1.72 -24.01
CA LEU A 66 -7.52 2.74 -24.93
C LEU A 66 -7.41 2.31 -26.40
N SER A 67 -6.28 1.70 -26.78
CA SER A 67 -6.10 1.14 -28.12
C SER A 67 -7.15 0.06 -28.45
N ASN A 68 -7.44 -0.82 -27.49
CA ASN A 68 -8.44 -1.88 -27.67
C ASN A 68 -9.89 -1.35 -27.75
N LEU A 69 -10.20 -0.22 -27.11
CA LEU A 69 -11.55 0.37 -27.05
C LEU A 69 -11.85 1.32 -28.22
N THR A 70 -10.85 1.76 -28.97
CA THR A 70 -11.01 2.71 -30.10
C THR A 70 -11.01 2.04 -31.48
N CYS A 71 -11.09 0.71 -31.53
CA CYS A 71 -11.26 -0.11 -32.74
C CYS A 71 -12.69 -0.60 -32.91
#